data_AF-X0PFE5-F1
#
_entry.id   AF-X0PFE5-F1
#
_cell.length_a   1.000
_cell.length_b   1.000
_cell.length_c   1.000
_cell.angle_alpha   90.00
_cell.angle_beta   90.00
_cell.angle_gamma   90.00
#
_symmetry.space_group_name_H-M   'P 1'
#
loop_
_entity.id
_entity.type
_entity.pdbx_description
1 polymer ?
#
loop_
_entity_poly.entity_id
_entity_poly.type
_entity_poly.pdbx_seq_one_letter_code
_entity_poly.pdbx_strand_id
1 'polypeptide(L)'
;MTSTTDGQLIARLIQHFEDADTIKPQDLRGWFRGVLANDDGQQAAWDWIRQDWQWLDDTVGGDMEFTTYITVIAGIFRTPARLAEFKAFFEPKIPTPGLTREITMDIKIIESRVALIQAEKAAVQSAVTAAIQ
;
A
#
# COMPACT_ATOMS: atom_id res chain seq x y z
N MET A 1 -1.13 16.72 -4.90
CA MET A 1 -1.90 16.74 -3.63
C MET A 1 -1.51 15.58 -2.73
N THR A 2 -1.45 14.34 -3.22
CA THR A 2 -1.05 13.17 -2.42
C THR A 2 0.43 13.16 -1.98
N SER A 3 1.27 13.99 -2.60
CA SER A 3 2.71 14.14 -2.31
C SER A 3 3.03 15.22 -1.27
N THR A 4 2.04 15.72 -0.53
CA THR A 4 2.27 16.71 0.54
C THR A 4 3.03 16.09 1.71
N THR A 5 3.92 16.86 2.34
CA THR A 5 4.63 16.45 3.57
C THR A 5 3.96 16.96 4.84
N ASP A 6 2.87 17.73 4.70
CA ASP A 6 2.10 18.28 5.82
C ASP A 6 1.13 17.22 6.39
N GLY A 7 1.38 16.82 7.63
CA GLY A 7 0.57 15.83 8.34
C GLY A 7 -0.91 16.21 8.52
N GLN A 8 -1.25 17.50 8.64
CA GLN A 8 -2.64 17.94 8.73
C GLN A 8 -3.36 17.77 7.40
N LEU A 9 -2.68 18.06 6.28
CA LEU A 9 -3.24 17.85 4.95
C LEU A 9 -3.37 16.37 4.62
N ILE A 10 -2.43 15.53 5.06
CA ILE A 10 -2.53 14.07 4.95
C ILE A 10 -3.75 13.57 5.73
N ALA A 11 -3.91 13.97 6.99
CA ALA A 11 -5.04 13.55 7.81
C ALA A 11 -6.38 13.96 7.19
N ARG A 12 -6.47 15.19 6.68
CA ARG A 12 -7.66 15.67 5.97
C ARG A 12 -7.92 14.88 4.69
N LEU A 13 -6.88 14.49 3.96
CA LEU A 13 -7.03 13.69 2.75
C LEU A 13 -7.59 12.30 3.05
N ILE A 14 -7.11 11.65 4.12
CA ILE A 14 -7.66 10.36 4.59
C ILE A 14 -9.14 10.50 4.98
N GLN A 15 -9.53 11.59 5.65
CA GLN A 15 -10.94 11.83 6.00
C GLN A 15 -11.88 11.90 4.78
N HIS A 16 -11.36 12.28 3.61
CA HIS A 16 -12.15 12.34 2.38
C HIS A 16 -12.23 11.00 1.62
N PHE A 17 -11.53 9.95 2.07
CA PHE A 17 -11.57 8.65 1.38
C PHE A 17 -12.96 8.02 1.38
N GLU A 18 -13.76 8.28 2.41
CA GLU A 18 -15.13 7.78 2.54
C GLU A 18 -16.19 8.79 2.10
N ASP A 19 -15.76 10.01 1.75
CA ASP A 19 -16.62 11.09 1.29
C ASP A 19 -16.84 10.98 -0.22
N ALA A 20 -17.90 10.25 -0.61
CA ALA A 20 -18.26 10.01 -2.00
C ALA A 20 -18.64 11.29 -2.79
N ASP A 21 -18.91 12.41 -2.11
CA ASP A 21 -19.14 13.70 -2.76
C ASP A 21 -17.83 14.37 -3.16
N THR A 22 -16.76 14.12 -2.41
CA THR A 22 -15.41 14.64 -2.68
C THR A 22 -14.55 13.68 -3.51
N ILE A 23 -14.45 12.40 -3.13
CA ILE A 23 -13.70 11.37 -3.85
C ILE A 23 -14.68 10.30 -4.32
N LYS A 24 -14.86 10.18 -5.63
CA LYS A 24 -15.76 9.16 -6.18
C LYS A 24 -15.20 7.76 -5.91
N PRO A 25 -16.05 6.75 -5.62
CA PRO A 25 -15.58 5.39 -5.28
C PRO A 25 -14.61 4.79 -6.32
N GLN A 26 -14.84 5.02 -7.61
CA GLN A 26 -13.94 4.55 -8.68
C GLN A 26 -12.57 5.23 -8.70
N ASP A 27 -12.45 6.44 -8.14
CA ASP A 27 -11.20 7.20 -8.07
C ASP A 27 -10.43 6.89 -6.77
N LEU A 28 -11.11 6.38 -5.73
CA LEU A 28 -10.55 6.16 -4.39
C LEU A 28 -9.25 5.36 -4.43
N ARG A 29 -9.17 4.32 -5.25
CA ARG A 29 -7.97 3.48 -5.38
C ARG A 29 -6.75 4.28 -5.83
N GLY A 30 -6.95 5.22 -6.75
CA GLY A 30 -5.90 6.11 -7.24
C GLY A 30 -5.40 7.05 -6.15
N TRP A 31 -6.32 7.64 -5.38
CA TRP A 31 -5.99 8.50 -4.24
C TRP A 31 -5.25 7.72 -3.15
N PHE A 32 -5.79 6.57 -2.74
CA PHE A 32 -5.17 5.67 -1.79
C PHE A 32 -3.73 5.29 -2.20
N ARG A 33 -3.54 4.85 -3.45
CA ARG A 33 -2.21 4.54 -4.01
C ARG A 33 -1.26 5.73 -3.87
N GLY A 34 -1.72 6.93 -4.22
CA GLY A 34 -0.93 8.14 -4.18
C GLY A 34 -0.46 8.49 -2.76
N VAL A 35 -1.32 8.34 -1.76
CA VAL A 35 -0.96 8.60 -0.35
C VAL A 35 -0.08 7.49 0.22
N LEU A 36 -0.36 6.23 -0.12
CA LEU A 36 0.44 5.09 0.33
C LEU A 36 1.88 5.14 -0.20
N ALA A 37 2.08 5.67 -1.41
CA ALA A 37 3.40 5.83 -2.03
C ALA A 37 4.21 7.03 -1.48
N ASN A 38 3.58 7.92 -0.71
CA ASN A 38 4.25 9.05 -0.08
C ASN A 38 4.85 8.60 1.27
N ASP A 39 6.15 8.79 1.50
CA ASP A 39 6.80 8.36 2.75
C ASP A 39 6.14 8.99 4.01
N ASP A 40 5.68 10.25 3.94
CA ASP A 40 4.97 10.92 5.03
C ASP A 40 3.50 10.45 5.18
N GLY A 41 2.89 10.00 4.09
CA GLY A 41 1.48 9.56 4.03
C GLY A 41 1.28 8.05 4.20
N GLN A 42 2.33 7.25 4.01
CA GLN A 42 2.25 5.80 3.90
C GLN A 42 1.64 5.16 5.13
N GLN A 43 2.03 5.63 6.33
CA GLN A 43 1.49 5.09 7.57
C GLN A 43 -0.01 5.41 7.70
N ALA A 44 -0.42 6.65 7.43
CA ALA A 44 -1.82 7.05 7.57
C ALA A 44 -2.73 6.29 6.58
N ALA A 45 -2.31 6.13 5.33
CA ALA A 45 -3.05 5.32 4.35
C ALA A 45 -3.11 3.84 4.76
N TRP A 46 -2.01 3.29 5.28
CA TRP A 46 -1.97 1.91 5.75
C TRP A 46 -2.81 1.67 7.00
N ASP A 47 -2.88 2.64 7.91
CA ASP A 47 -3.73 2.58 9.09
C ASP A 47 -5.20 2.59 8.70
N TRP A 48 -5.59 3.49 7.78
CA TRP A 48 -6.95 3.57 7.26
C TRP A 48 -7.39 2.26 6.61
N ILE A 49 -6.67 1.71 5.63
CA ILE A 49 -7.14 0.50 4.93
C ILE A 49 -7.25 -0.72 5.85
N ARG A 50 -6.51 -0.74 6.97
CA ARG A 50 -6.64 -1.80 7.98
C ARG A 50 -7.86 -1.60 8.89
N GLN A 51 -8.18 -0.36 9.22
CA GLN A 51 -9.32 0.00 10.07
C GLN A 51 -10.64 -0.14 9.29
N ASP A 52 -10.66 0.32 8.05
CA ASP A 52 -11.87 0.48 7.24
C ASP A 52 -11.99 -0.58 6.14
N TRP A 53 -11.28 -1.70 6.27
CA TRP A 53 -11.32 -2.80 5.31
C TRP A 53 -12.74 -3.33 5.06
N GLN A 54 -13.54 -3.48 6.12
CA GLN A 54 -14.92 -3.94 5.98
C GLN A 54 -15.78 -2.91 5.26
N TRP A 55 -15.62 -1.62 5.58
CA TRP A 55 -16.31 -0.55 4.87
C TRP A 55 -15.93 -0.53 3.38
N LEU A 56 -14.66 -0.74 3.07
CA LEU A 56 -14.16 -0.82 1.70
C LEU A 56 -14.79 -2.02 0.97
N ASP A 57 -14.85 -3.20 1.58
CA ASP A 57 -15.50 -4.38 1.01
C ASP A 57 -17.01 -4.15 0.81
N ASP A 58 -17.70 -3.55 1.77
CA ASP A 58 -19.13 -3.27 1.68
C ASP A 58 -19.46 -2.22 0.59
N THR A 59 -18.57 -1.26 0.37
CA THR A 59 -18.78 -0.11 -0.54
C THR A 59 -18.28 -0.38 -1.96
N VAL A 60 -17.14 -1.05 -2.10
CA VAL A 60 -16.48 -1.31 -3.40
C VAL A 60 -16.15 -2.78 -3.64
N GLY A 61 -16.50 -3.72 -2.76
CA GLY A 61 -16.20 -5.16 -2.92
C GLY A 61 -16.92 -5.83 -4.10
N GLY A 62 -18.01 -5.24 -4.58
CA GLY A 62 -18.66 -5.63 -5.84
C GLY A 62 -17.95 -5.13 -7.10
N ASP A 63 -16.97 -4.22 -6.96
CA ASP A 63 -16.11 -3.75 -8.04
C ASP A 63 -15.03 -4.79 -8.33
N MET A 64 -14.81 -5.05 -9.63
CA MET A 64 -13.77 -5.95 -10.11
C MET A 64 -12.36 -5.52 -9.65
N GLU A 65 -12.20 -4.24 -9.31
CA GLU A 65 -10.96 -3.64 -8.84
C GLU A 65 -10.69 -3.83 -7.33
N PHE A 66 -11.63 -4.35 -6.53
CA PHE A 66 -11.45 -4.47 -5.08
C PHE A 66 -10.18 -5.25 -4.69
N THR A 67 -9.97 -6.41 -5.32
CA THR A 67 -8.78 -7.25 -5.08
C THR A 67 -7.48 -6.53 -5.43
N THR A 68 -7.52 -5.55 -6.34
CA THR A 68 -6.33 -4.81 -6.79
C THR A 68 -5.78 -3.87 -5.72
N TYR A 69 -6.51 -3.56 -4.65
CA TYR A 69 -5.96 -2.86 -3.49
C TYR A 69 -4.80 -3.65 -2.86
N ILE A 70 -4.90 -4.98 -2.83
CA ILE A 70 -3.85 -5.88 -2.33
C ILE A 70 -2.58 -5.70 -3.17
N THR A 71 -2.73 -5.73 -4.50
CA THR A 71 -1.63 -5.56 -5.46
C THR A 71 -1.04 -4.16 -5.42
N VAL A 72 -1.85 -3.12 -5.19
CA VAL A 72 -1.38 -1.74 -5.03
C VAL A 72 -0.45 -1.63 -3.82
N ILE A 73 -0.85 -2.18 -2.68
CA ILE A 73 -0.06 -2.15 -1.44
C ILE A 73 1.25 -2.92 -1.64
N ALA A 74 1.15 -4.13 -2.20
CA ALA A 74 2.29 -4.97 -2.49
C ALA A 74 3.24 -4.37 -3.52
N GLY A 75 2.75 -3.53 -4.44
CA GLY A 75 3.56 -2.73 -5.36
C GLY A 75 4.41 -1.65 -4.69
N ILE A 76 4.03 -1.18 -3.50
CA ILE A 76 4.65 -0.06 -2.80
C ILE A 76 5.58 -0.53 -1.67
N PHE A 77 5.19 -1.58 -0.94
CA PHE A 77 5.94 -2.05 0.23
C PHE A 77 7.33 -2.58 -0.13
N ARG A 78 8.35 -2.06 0.56
CA ARG A 78 9.77 -2.31 0.23
C ARG A 78 10.66 -2.63 1.44
N THR A 79 10.07 -2.79 2.63
CA THR A 79 10.83 -3.03 3.88
C THR A 79 10.39 -4.32 4.57
N PRO A 80 11.26 -4.97 5.36
CA PRO A 80 10.88 -6.16 6.14
C PRO A 80 9.72 -5.90 7.11
N ALA A 81 9.66 -4.71 7.71
CA ALA A 81 8.56 -4.33 8.60
C ALA A 81 7.22 -4.28 7.86
N ARG A 82 7.19 -3.64 6.69
CA ARG A 82 5.98 -3.58 5.85
C ARG A 82 5.56 -4.96 5.34
N LEU A 83 6.51 -5.84 5.02
CA LEU A 83 6.22 -7.24 4.70
C LEU A 83 5.53 -7.96 5.86
N ALA A 84 6.04 -7.81 7.08
CA ALA A 84 5.47 -8.45 8.26
C ALA A 84 4.04 -7.95 8.54
N GLU A 85 3.82 -6.63 8.44
CA GLU A 85 2.51 -6.02 8.59
C GLU A 85 1.52 -6.49 7.51
N PHE A 86 1.97 -6.56 6.26
CA PHE A 86 1.16 -7.06 5.14
C PHE A 86 0.70 -8.50 5.38
N LYS A 87 1.62 -9.39 5.77
CA LYS A 87 1.31 -10.78 6.12
C LYS A 87 0.32 -10.87 7.27
N ALA A 88 0.58 -10.17 8.37
CA ALA A 88 -0.29 -10.19 9.54
C ALA A 88 -1.73 -9.75 9.21
N PHE A 89 -1.89 -8.80 8.29
CA PHE A 89 -3.20 -8.30 7.90
C PHE A 89 -3.92 -9.17 6.85
N PHE A 90 -3.20 -9.69 5.85
CA PHE A 90 -3.80 -10.39 4.71
C PHE A 90 -3.78 -11.92 4.80
N GLU A 91 -2.81 -12.55 5.47
CA GLU A 91 -2.79 -14.02 5.61
C GLU A 91 -4.08 -14.59 6.23
N PRO A 92 -4.68 -13.98 7.27
CA PRO A 92 -5.96 -14.45 7.80
C PRO A 92 -7.13 -14.37 6.79
N LYS A 93 -6.99 -13.61 5.70
CA LYS A 93 -8.00 -13.41 4.65
C LYS A 93 -7.81 -14.34 3.45
N ILE A 94 -6.78 -15.20 3.43
CA ILE A 94 -6.56 -16.22 2.39
C ILE A 94 -7.79 -17.12 2.13
N PRO A 95 -8.56 -17.59 3.15
CA PRO A 95 -9.73 -18.43 2.88
C PRO A 95 -10.91 -17.67 2.26
N THR A 96 -10.86 -16.34 2.14
CA THR A 96 -11.91 -15.55 1.48
C THR A 96 -11.89 -15.78 -0.03
N PRO A 97 -13.03 -16.20 -0.63
CA PRO A 97 -13.14 -16.37 -2.08
C PRO A 97 -12.73 -15.10 -2.83
N GLY A 98 -11.94 -15.26 -3.90
CA GLY A 98 -11.46 -14.14 -4.72
C GLY A 98 -10.17 -13.47 -4.21
N LEU A 99 -9.80 -13.61 -2.93
CA LEU A 99 -8.59 -12.97 -2.38
C LEU A 99 -7.35 -13.88 -2.37
N THR A 100 -7.54 -15.20 -2.34
CA THR A 100 -6.46 -16.20 -2.17
C THR A 100 -5.29 -16.00 -3.14
N ARG A 101 -5.60 -15.79 -4.42
CA ARG A 101 -4.60 -15.65 -5.48
C ARG A 101 -3.74 -14.40 -5.27
N GLU A 102 -4.38 -13.24 -5.13
CA GLU A 102 -3.66 -11.96 -5.01
C GLU A 102 -2.82 -11.96 -3.74
N ILE A 103 -3.38 -12.33 -2.58
CA ILE A 103 -2.62 -12.38 -1.32
C ILE A 103 -1.36 -13.26 -1.45
N THR A 104 -1.50 -14.46 -2.00
CA THR A 104 -0.38 -15.41 -2.10
C THR A 104 0.71 -14.90 -3.06
N MET A 105 0.33 -14.31 -4.19
CA MET A 105 1.31 -13.77 -5.14
C MET A 105 1.96 -12.49 -4.62
N ASP A 106 1.19 -11.61 -4.00
CA ASP A 106 1.64 -10.32 -3.53
C ASP A 106 2.60 -10.43 -2.34
N ILE A 107 2.40 -11.40 -1.44
CA ILE A 107 3.39 -11.76 -0.41
C ILE A 107 4.75 -12.05 -1.07
N LYS A 108 4.78 -12.89 -2.12
CA LYS A 108 6.01 -13.26 -2.82
C LYS A 108 6.67 -12.09 -3.53
N ILE A 109 5.87 -11.15 -4.05
CA ILE A 109 6.37 -9.92 -4.68
C ILE A 109 7.11 -9.06 -3.65
N ILE A 110 6.50 -8.84 -2.48
CA ILE A 110 7.13 -8.04 -1.41
C ILE A 110 8.38 -8.77 -0.88
N GLU A 111 8.31 -10.08 -0.65
CA GLU A 111 9.46 -10.90 -0.21
C GLU A 111 10.65 -10.77 -1.16
N SER A 112 10.41 -10.97 -2.46
CA SER A 112 11.45 -10.89 -3.48
C SER A 112 12.06 -9.50 -3.56
N ARG A 113 11.24 -8.45 -3.45
CA ARG A 113 11.71 -7.06 -3.45
C ARG A 113 12.56 -6.76 -2.22
N VAL A 114 12.11 -7.17 -1.03
CA VAL A 114 12.85 -6.96 0.22
C VAL A 114 14.21 -7.68 0.16
N ALA A 115 14.23 -8.93 -0.30
CA ALA A 115 15.45 -9.71 -0.45
C ALA A 115 16.44 -9.03 -1.41
N LEU A 116 15.97 -8.57 -2.58
CA LEU A 116 16.79 -7.86 -3.56
C LEU A 116 17.37 -6.57 -2.97
N ILE A 117 16.56 -5.74 -2.30
CA ILE A 117 17.02 -4.51 -1.67
C ILE A 117 18.11 -4.81 -0.63
N GLN A 118 17.93 -5.84 0.20
CA GLN A 118 18.90 -6.20 1.22
C GLN A 118 20.22 -6.70 0.62
N ALA A 119 20.16 -7.52 -0.43
CA ALA A 119 21.34 -8.05 -1.10
C ALA A 119 22.16 -6.96 -1.80
N GLU A 120 21.49 -6.01 -2.48
CA GLU A 120 22.15 -5.03 -3.34
C GLU A 120 22.51 -3.72 -2.63
N LYS A 121 22.00 -3.47 -1.41
CA LYS A 121 22.15 -2.19 -0.70
C LYS A 121 23.61 -1.71 -0.65
N ALA A 122 24.53 -2.59 -0.26
CA ALA A 122 25.94 -2.24 -0.10
C ALA A 122 26.61 -1.91 -1.44
N ALA A 123 26.34 -2.71 -2.48
CA ALA A 123 26.89 -2.52 -3.81
C ALA A 123 26.42 -1.19 -4.43
N VAL A 124 25.11 -0.89 -4.32
CA VAL A 124 24.53 0.36 -4.82
C VAL A 124 25.12 1.56 -4.09
N GLN A 125 25.21 1.51 -2.75
CA GLN A 125 25.78 2.62 -1.97
C GLN A 125 27.25 2.90 -2.32
N SER A 126 28.04 1.85 -2.56
CA SER A 126 29.42 1.98 -3.02
C SER A 126 29.51 2.64 -4.40
N ALA A 127 28.67 2.20 -5.35
CA ALA A 127 28.66 2.73 -6.72
C ALA A 127 28.24 4.21 -6.77
N VAL A 128 27.22 4.61 -6.01
CA VAL A 128 26.77 6.01 -5.93
C VAL A 128 27.85 6.90 -5.31
N THR A 129 28.51 6.43 -4.26
CA THR A 129 29.59 7.20 -3.61
C THR A 129 30.76 7.43 -4.58
N ALA A 130 31.15 6.41 -5.34
CA ALA A 130 32.21 6.50 -6.33
C ALA A 130 31.86 7.44 -7.51
N ALA A 131 30.59 7.61 -7.85
CA ALA A 131 30.15 8.45 -8.97
C ALA A 131 30.03 9.95 -8.64
N ILE A 132 30.02 10.32 -7.36
CA ILE A 132 29.91 11.71 -6.87
C ILE A 132 31.27 12.27 -6.44
N GLN A 133 32.32 11.44 -6.42
CA GLN A 133 33.72 11.83 -6.24
C GLN A 133 34.34 12.29 -7.56
#